data_AF-A0A327RUX6-F1
#
_entry.id   AF-A0A327RUX6-F1
#
_cell.length_a   1.000
_cell.length_b   1.000
_cell.length_c   1.000
_cell.angle_alpha   90.00
_cell.angle_beta   90.00
_cell.angle_gamma   90.00
#
_symmetry.space_group_name_H-M   'P 1'
#
loop_
_entity.id
_entity.type
_entity.pdbx_description
1 polymer ?
#
loop_
_entity_poly.entity_id
_entity_poly.type
_entity_poly.pdbx_seq_one_letter_code
_entity_poly.pdbx_strand_id
1 'polypeptide(L)'
;MKQIKNTKQLLNIAENNKWIVKNPIEKFRCGAEKPEILPLELFEVENIWRKNVSIDRLIKVRDAFIFQCFTGFAYQDIYNLSPKNIVKVGAENEKWLIKERGKTKVNEMVPILPIIAEIITKYKDDPYSKFHKRLIPVKQQFQVQLLFKGAF
;
A
#
# COMPACT_ATOMS: atom_id res chain seq x y z
N MET A 1 -1.58 17.30 16.28
CA MET A 1 -1.46 18.41 15.29
C MET A 1 -2.50 18.40 14.17
N LYS A 2 -2.92 17.24 13.63
CA LYS A 2 -3.95 17.18 12.56
C LYS A 2 -5.28 17.84 12.96
N GLN A 3 -5.74 17.61 14.18
CA GLN A 3 -6.99 18.21 14.69
C GLN A 3 -6.94 19.74 14.66
N ILE A 4 -5.88 20.37 15.17
CA ILE A 4 -5.75 21.83 15.18
C ILE A 4 -5.69 22.41 13.76
N LYS A 5 -5.01 21.72 12.81
CA LYS A 5 -5.02 22.12 11.39
C LYS A 5 -6.44 22.08 10.81
N ASN A 6 -7.19 21.00 11.06
CA ASN A 6 -8.57 20.84 10.60
C ASN A 6 -9.50 21.89 11.22
N THR A 7 -9.40 22.13 12.53
CA THR A 7 -10.18 23.15 13.24
C THR A 7 -9.87 24.54 12.72
N LYS A 8 -8.59 24.88 12.47
CA LYS A 8 -8.20 26.15 11.87
C LYS A 8 -8.81 26.32 10.47
N GLN A 9 -8.79 25.26 9.66
CA GLN A 9 -9.38 25.27 8.33
C GLN A 9 -10.90 25.44 8.37
N LEU A 10 -11.59 24.78 9.30
CA LEU A 10 -13.03 24.96 9.53
C LEU A 10 -13.37 26.40 9.93
N LEU A 11 -12.60 26.97 10.87
CA LEU A 11 -12.80 28.34 11.35
C LEU A 11 -12.51 29.38 10.26
N ASN A 12 -11.54 29.13 9.37
CA ASN A 12 -11.32 29.96 8.18
C ASN A 12 -12.54 29.95 7.24
N ILE A 13 -13.17 28.78 7.05
CA ILE A 13 -14.40 28.68 6.23
C ILE A 13 -15.53 29.48 6.88
N ALA A 14 -15.71 29.37 8.20
CA ALA A 14 -16.73 30.11 8.93
C ALA A 14 -16.52 31.64 8.86
N GLU A 15 -15.27 32.10 8.96
CA GLU A 15 -14.91 33.52 8.82
C GLU A 15 -15.17 34.03 7.40
N ASN A 16 -14.77 33.28 6.37
CA ASN A 16 -15.00 33.63 4.97
C ASN A 16 -16.50 33.72 4.64
N ASN A 17 -17.31 32.84 5.23
CA ASN A 17 -18.77 32.85 5.10
C ASN A 17 -19.45 33.89 6.01
N LYS A 18 -18.68 34.65 6.80
CA LYS A 18 -19.17 35.65 7.76
C LYS A 18 -20.08 35.08 8.86
N TRP A 19 -19.96 33.79 9.16
CA TRP A 19 -20.65 33.16 10.31
C TRP A 19 -19.99 33.50 11.64
N ILE A 20 -18.71 33.83 11.59
CA ILE A 20 -17.94 34.39 12.69
C ILE A 20 -17.25 35.67 12.21
N VAL A 21 -16.99 36.58 13.15
CA VAL A 21 -16.33 37.86 12.84
C VAL A 21 -14.85 37.66 12.49
N LYS A 22 -14.18 36.74 13.19
CA LYS A 22 -12.74 36.47 13.01
C LYS A 22 -12.33 35.09 13.52
N ASN A 23 -11.39 34.42 12.86
CA ASN A 23 -10.85 33.14 13.34
C ASN A 23 -9.94 33.33 14.58
N PRO A 24 -10.27 32.71 15.74
CA PRO A 24 -9.51 32.88 16.99
C PRO A 24 -8.11 32.25 16.97
N ILE A 25 -7.83 31.32 16.04
CA ILE A 25 -6.54 30.62 15.94
C ILE A 25 -5.82 30.92 14.62
N GLU A 26 -6.16 32.04 13.97
CA GLU A 26 -5.55 32.51 12.71
C GLU A 26 -4.01 32.56 12.81
N LYS A 27 -3.48 33.08 13.93
CA LYS A 27 -2.03 33.24 14.14
C LYS A 27 -1.32 31.94 14.53
N PHE A 28 -2.05 30.89 14.90
CA PHE A 28 -1.44 29.63 15.30
C PHE A 28 -0.73 28.97 14.11
N ARG A 29 0.58 28.75 14.23
CA ARG A 29 1.38 28.02 13.24
C ARG A 29 1.68 26.63 13.75
N CYS A 30 1.25 25.63 13.00
CA CYS A 30 1.51 24.23 13.32
C CYS A 30 2.90 23.88 12.77
N GLY A 31 3.93 23.93 13.62
CA GLY A 31 5.25 23.39 13.32
C GLY A 31 5.17 21.87 13.32
N ALA A 32 5.18 21.25 12.15
CA ALA A 32 5.38 19.81 12.05
C ALA A 32 6.67 19.63 11.26
N GLU A 33 7.72 19.17 11.94
CA GLU A 33 8.85 18.58 11.24
C GLU A 33 8.29 17.42 10.43
N LYS A 34 8.44 17.49 9.10
CA LYS A 34 8.21 16.31 8.28
C LYS A 34 9.36 15.37 8.62
N PRO A 35 9.12 14.19 9.20
CA PRO A 35 10.19 13.21 9.32
C PRO A 35 10.73 12.98 7.92
N GLU A 36 12.05 13.04 7.78
CA GLU A 36 12.71 12.64 6.56
C GLU A 36 12.50 11.13 6.41
N ILE A 37 11.76 10.74 5.38
CA ILE A 37 11.54 9.33 5.06
C ILE A 37 12.49 9.02 3.91
N LEU A 38 13.60 8.36 4.23
CA LEU A 38 14.53 7.87 3.22
C LEU A 38 13.87 6.69 2.49
N PRO A 39 13.85 6.69 1.15
CA PRO A 39 13.38 5.54 0.39
C PRO A 39 14.38 4.38 0.54
N LEU A 40 13.90 3.15 0.31
CA LEU A 40 14.78 2.00 0.21
C LEU A 40 15.43 1.96 -1.17
N GLU A 41 16.72 1.64 -1.19
CA GLU A 41 17.46 1.29 -2.39
C GLU A 41 17.16 -0.14 -2.82
N LEU A 42 17.39 -0.45 -4.11
CA LEU A 42 17.07 -1.77 -4.67
C LEU A 42 17.77 -2.92 -3.92
N PHE A 43 19.04 -2.73 -3.55
CA PHE A 43 19.79 -3.75 -2.81
C PHE A 43 19.20 -4.04 -1.41
N GLU A 44 18.58 -3.04 -0.77
CA GLU A 44 17.91 -3.21 0.52
C GLU A 44 16.63 -4.04 0.36
N VAL A 45 15.88 -3.78 -0.72
CA VAL A 45 14.69 -4.58 -1.09
C VAL A 45 15.09 -6.03 -1.39
N GLU A 46 16.19 -6.24 -2.11
CA GLU A 46 16.73 -7.58 -2.38
C GLU A 46 17.17 -8.29 -1.10
N ASN A 47 17.82 -7.58 -0.17
CA ASN A 47 18.19 -8.12 1.14
C ASN A 47 16.96 -8.57 1.93
N ILE A 48 15.88 -7.77 1.91
CA ILE A 48 14.60 -8.14 2.54
C ILE A 48 14.02 -9.39 1.88
N TRP A 49 14.03 -9.47 0.55
CA TRP A 49 13.51 -10.60 -0.20
C TRP A 49 14.26 -11.91 0.12
N ARG A 50 15.59 -11.85 0.17
CA ARG A 50 16.47 -13.01 0.43
C ARG A 50 16.56 -13.40 1.90
N LYS A 51 16.13 -12.53 2.82
CA LYS A 51 16.20 -12.80 4.26
C LYS A 51 15.47 -14.10 4.58
N ASN A 52 16.18 -15.02 5.25
CA ASN A 52 15.60 -16.26 5.74
C ASN A 52 14.71 -15.96 6.94
N VAL A 53 13.44 -16.32 6.85
CA VAL A 53 12.42 -16.05 7.87
C VAL A 53 11.72 -17.38 8.14
N SER A 54 11.76 -17.85 9.39
CA SER A 54 11.17 -19.14 9.79
C SER A 54 9.68 -19.04 10.14
N ILE A 55 9.19 -17.83 10.43
CA ILE A 55 7.81 -17.60 10.87
C ILE A 55 6.92 -17.34 9.64
N ASP A 56 5.99 -18.25 9.35
CA ASP A 56 5.05 -18.16 8.21
C ASP A 56 4.33 -16.82 8.09
N ARG A 57 3.90 -16.25 9.22
CA ARG A 57 3.25 -14.94 9.24
C ARG A 57 4.16 -13.84 8.72
N LEU A 58 5.45 -13.87 9.08
CA LEU A 58 6.43 -12.89 8.63
C LEU A 58 6.82 -13.12 7.17
N ILE A 59 6.86 -14.38 6.70
CA ILE A 59 7.05 -14.71 5.28
C ILE A 59 5.94 -14.04 4.42
N LYS A 60 4.68 -14.17 4.83
CA LYS A 60 3.54 -13.56 4.12
C LYS A 60 3.63 -12.03 4.08
N VAL A 61 4.10 -11.42 5.16
CA VAL A 61 4.30 -9.96 5.26
C VAL A 61 5.44 -9.49 4.36
N ARG A 62 6.58 -10.20 4.39
CA ARG A 62 7.71 -9.95 3.50
C ARG A 62 7.28 -10.04 2.04
N ASP A 63 6.62 -11.13 1.66
CA ASP A 63 6.22 -11.34 0.26
C ASP A 63 5.20 -10.29 -0.20
N ALA A 64 4.27 -9.87 0.66
CA ALA A 64 3.37 -8.77 0.35
C ALA A 64 4.11 -7.44 0.16
N PHE A 65 5.13 -7.16 0.98
CA PHE A 65 5.95 -5.97 0.85
C PHE A 65 6.79 -5.97 -0.43
N ILE A 66 7.45 -7.09 -0.77
CA ILE A 66 8.17 -7.26 -2.03
C ILE A 66 7.20 -7.07 -3.21
N PHE A 67 5.99 -7.59 -3.13
CA PHE A 67 4.96 -7.34 -4.14
C PHE A 67 4.67 -5.85 -4.30
N GLN A 68 4.57 -5.08 -3.21
CA GLN A 68 4.40 -3.61 -3.28
C GLN A 68 5.58 -2.91 -3.95
N CYS A 69 6.81 -3.27 -3.59
CA CYS A 69 8.02 -2.66 -4.16
C CYS A 69 8.11 -2.85 -5.68
N PHE A 70 7.79 -4.04 -6.19
CA PHE A 70 7.93 -4.35 -7.61
C PHE A 70 6.70 -4.01 -8.47
N THR A 71 5.52 -3.81 -7.85
CA THR A 71 4.30 -3.43 -8.60
C THR A 71 3.88 -1.97 -8.39
N GLY A 72 4.36 -1.31 -7.34
CA GLY A 72 3.91 0.02 -6.96
C GLY A 72 2.49 0.07 -6.37
N PHE A 73 1.80 -1.07 -6.27
CA PHE A 73 0.46 -1.12 -5.70
C PHE A 73 0.46 -0.81 -4.21
N ALA A 74 -0.52 -0.03 -3.77
CA ALA A 74 -0.72 0.17 -2.34
C ALA A 74 -1.20 -1.14 -1.70
N TYR A 75 -1.03 -1.24 -0.38
CA TYR A 75 -1.44 -2.42 0.37
C TYR A 75 -2.90 -2.81 0.14
N GLN A 76 -3.80 -1.83 0.14
CA GLN A 76 -5.22 -2.02 -0.14
C GLN A 76 -5.46 -2.51 -1.57
N ASP A 77 -4.55 -2.19 -2.49
CA ASP A 77 -4.67 -2.62 -3.86
C ASP A 77 -4.39 -4.10 -4.00
N ILE A 78 -3.27 -4.54 -3.42
CA ILE A 78 -2.87 -5.94 -3.38
C ILE A 78 -3.84 -6.80 -2.58
N TYR A 79 -4.38 -6.29 -1.47
CA TYR A 79 -5.36 -6.99 -0.65
C TYR A 79 -6.60 -7.44 -1.44
N ASN A 80 -6.97 -6.68 -2.48
CA ASN A 80 -8.14 -6.95 -3.32
C ASN A 80 -7.79 -7.58 -4.68
N LEU A 81 -6.51 -7.86 -4.96
CA LEU A 81 -6.13 -8.51 -6.21
C LEU A 81 -6.61 -9.97 -6.21
N SER A 82 -7.18 -10.37 -7.34
CA SER A 82 -7.68 -11.72 -7.60
C SER A 82 -7.05 -12.28 -8.89
N PRO A 83 -7.13 -13.60 -9.13
CA PRO A 83 -6.70 -14.19 -10.40
C PRO A 83 -7.33 -13.55 -11.65
N LYS A 84 -8.53 -12.95 -11.52
CA LYS A 84 -9.22 -12.25 -12.62
C LYS A 84 -8.51 -10.97 -13.05
N ASN A 85 -7.66 -10.41 -12.19
CA ASN A 85 -6.87 -9.23 -12.50
C ASN A 85 -5.65 -9.54 -13.36
N ILE A 86 -5.32 -10.82 -13.58
CA ILE A 86 -4.26 -11.24 -14.49
C ILE A 86 -4.84 -11.32 -15.90
N VAL A 87 -4.38 -10.43 -16.77
CA VAL A 87 -4.70 -10.47 -18.20
C VAL A 87 -3.46 -10.83 -19.00
N LYS A 88 -3.69 -11.26 -20.24
CA LYS A 88 -2.60 -11.50 -21.20
C LYS A 88 -2.64 -10.44 -22.28
N VAL A 89 -1.47 -9.90 -22.64
CA VAL A 89 -1.35 -8.71 -23.50
C VAL A 89 -0.28 -8.95 -24.56
N GLY A 90 -0.51 -8.40 -25.75
CA GLY A 90 0.41 -8.50 -26.88
C GLY A 90 0.40 -9.86 -27.57
N ALA A 91 1.16 -9.97 -28.67
CA ALA A 91 1.29 -11.20 -29.45
C ALA A 91 1.98 -12.32 -28.66
N GLU A 92 2.83 -11.96 -27.71
CA GLU A 92 3.59 -12.89 -26.86
C GLU A 92 2.81 -13.37 -25.62
N ASN A 93 1.57 -12.90 -25.45
CA ASN A 93 0.67 -13.34 -24.38
C ASN A 93 1.24 -13.07 -22.96
N GLU A 94 1.98 -11.96 -22.81
CA GLU A 94 2.61 -11.55 -21.57
C GLU A 94 1.57 -11.33 -20.48
N LYS A 95 1.87 -11.71 -19.23
CA LYS A 95 0.94 -11.56 -18.13
C LYS A 95 1.08 -10.18 -17.48
N TRP A 96 -0.05 -9.51 -17.29
CA TRP A 96 -0.14 -8.19 -16.68
C TRP A 96 -1.19 -8.20 -15.58
N LEU A 97 -0.97 -7.42 -14.51
CA LEU A 97 -1.96 -7.11 -13.49
C LEU A 97 -2.70 -5.83 -13.89
N ILE A 98 -4.02 -5.93 -14.03
CA ILE A 98 -4.89 -4.78 -14.26
C ILE A 98 -5.85 -4.62 -13.10
N LYS A 99 -5.91 -3.40 -12.55
CA LYS A 99 -6.83 -3.04 -11.49
C LYS A 99 -7.32 -1.59 -11.64
N GLU A 100 -8.62 -1.37 -11.43
CA GLU A 100 -9.16 -0.04 -11.26
C GLU A 100 -8.76 0.54 -9.89
N ARG A 101 -8.15 1.73 -9.89
CA ARG A 101 -7.72 2.41 -8.67
C ARG A 101 -8.94 2.90 -7.89
N GLY A 102 -9.12 2.38 -6.67
CA GLY A 102 -10.31 2.67 -5.86
C GLY A 102 -10.52 4.15 -5.49
N LYS A 103 -9.49 5.00 -5.60
CA LYS A 103 -9.59 6.45 -5.31
C LYS A 103 -9.87 7.33 -6.53
N THR A 104 -9.44 6.95 -7.72
CA THR A 104 -9.46 7.81 -8.91
C THR A 104 -10.18 7.21 -10.11
N LYS A 105 -10.64 5.95 -10.03
CA LYS A 105 -11.26 5.19 -11.14
C LYS A 105 -10.39 5.08 -12.41
N VAL A 106 -9.08 5.27 -12.27
CA VAL A 106 -8.11 5.07 -13.37
C VAL A 106 -7.58 3.64 -13.27
N ASN A 107 -7.50 2.94 -14.40
CA ASN A 107 -6.90 1.61 -14.45
C ASN A 107 -5.37 1.71 -14.33
N GLU A 108 -4.81 1.03 -13.34
CA GLU A 108 -3.38 0.78 -13.23
C GLU A 108 -3.08 -0.59 -13.84
N MET A 109 -2.03 -0.63 -14.67
CA MET A 109 -1.61 -1.81 -15.40
C MET A 109 -0.12 -1.99 -15.24
N VAL A 110 0.29 -3.16 -14.73
CA VAL A 110 1.67 -3.45 -14.36
C VAL A 110 2.07 -4.84 -14.88
N PRO A 111 3.23 -5.01 -15.52
CA PRO A 111 3.68 -6.31 -15.99
C PRO A 111 3.99 -7.25 -14.82
N ILE A 112 3.71 -8.54 -14.98
CA ILE A 112 4.08 -9.55 -13.98
C ILE A 112 5.53 -9.93 -14.19
N LEU A 113 6.41 -9.30 -13.42
CA LEU A 113 7.83 -9.64 -13.36
C LEU A 113 8.05 -11.05 -12.76
N PRO A 114 9.19 -11.71 -13.04
CA PRO A 114 9.48 -13.05 -12.53
C PRO A 114 9.30 -13.19 -11.01
N ILE A 115 9.79 -12.22 -10.24
CA ILE A 115 9.64 -12.20 -8.77
C ILE A 115 8.17 -12.16 -8.31
N ILE A 116 7.32 -11.46 -9.06
CA ILE A 116 5.88 -11.38 -8.78
C ILE A 116 5.21 -12.71 -9.16
N ALA A 117 5.60 -13.31 -10.28
CA ALA A 117 5.10 -14.61 -10.71
C ALA A 117 5.44 -15.72 -9.70
N GLU A 118 6.64 -15.69 -9.13
CA GLU A 118 7.07 -16.61 -8.06
C GLU A 118 6.18 -16.49 -6.82
N ILE A 119 5.93 -15.26 -6.35
CA ILE A 119 5.06 -15.00 -5.19
C ILE A 119 3.62 -15.46 -5.47
N ILE A 120 3.06 -15.16 -6.64
CA ILE A 120 1.71 -15.60 -7.03
C ILE A 120 1.64 -17.14 -7.04
N THR A 121 2.67 -17.79 -7.60
CA THR A 121 2.72 -19.26 -7.70
C THR A 121 2.82 -19.90 -6.32
N LYS A 122 3.67 -19.35 -5.44
CA LYS A 122 3.83 -19.80 -4.05
C LYS A 122 2.50 -19.85 -3.28
N TYR A 123 1.60 -18.89 -3.52
CA TYR A 123 0.33 -18.78 -2.79
C TYR A 123 -0.90 -19.26 -3.57
N LYS A 124 -0.72 -19.85 -4.75
CA LYS A 124 -1.81 -20.35 -5.60
C LYS A 124 -2.71 -21.35 -4.85
N ASP A 125 -2.11 -22.19 -4.01
CA ASP A 125 -2.80 -23.23 -3.26
C ASP A 125 -3.03 -22.90 -1.77
N ASP A 126 -2.70 -21.67 -1.34
CA ASP A 126 -2.91 -21.22 0.04
C ASP A 126 -4.42 -21.21 0.39
N PRO A 127 -4.85 -21.84 1.50
CA PRO A 127 -6.25 -21.93 1.88
C PRO A 127 -6.94 -20.58 2.04
N TYR A 128 -6.24 -19.58 2.57
CA TYR A 128 -6.78 -18.24 2.78
C TYR A 128 -6.98 -17.51 1.44
N SER A 129 -6.01 -17.60 0.53
CA SER A 129 -6.12 -17.05 -0.82
C SER A 129 -7.27 -17.67 -1.60
N LYS A 130 -7.44 -19.00 -1.55
CA LYS A 130 -8.54 -19.72 -2.21
C LYS A 130 -9.89 -19.31 -1.66
N PHE A 131 -10.05 -19.32 -0.33
CA PHE A 131 -11.31 -18.97 0.33
C PHE A 131 -11.76 -17.54 0.00
N HIS A 132 -10.83 -16.58 0.02
CA HIS A 132 -11.14 -15.16 -0.25
C HIS A 132 -11.05 -14.76 -1.73
N LYS A 133 -10.70 -15.69 -2.62
CA LYS A 133 -10.46 -15.46 -4.06
C LYS A 133 -9.41 -14.37 -4.34
N ARG A 134 -8.27 -14.43 -3.65
CA ARG A 134 -7.17 -13.46 -3.75
C ARG A 134 -5.91 -14.06 -4.36
N LEU A 135 -5.05 -13.21 -4.92
CA LEU A 135 -3.74 -13.63 -5.44
C LEU A 135 -2.78 -14.02 -4.32
N ILE A 136 -2.77 -13.27 -3.21
CA ILE A 136 -1.84 -13.49 -2.10
C ILE A 136 -2.52 -13.30 -0.73
N PRO A 137 -2.05 -14.00 0.32
CA PRO A 137 -2.72 -14.04 1.63
C PRO A 137 -2.36 -12.83 2.49
N VAL A 138 -2.94 -11.69 2.15
CA VAL A 138 -2.71 -10.40 2.82
C VAL A 138 -3.83 -10.14 3.84
N LYS A 139 -3.46 -9.90 5.11
CA LYS A 139 -4.40 -9.53 6.19
C LYS A 139 -4.78 -8.04 6.13
N GLN A 140 -5.60 -7.50 7.01
CA GLN A 140 -5.86 -6.04 7.05
C GLN A 140 -4.61 -5.25 7.47
N GLN A 141 -4.42 -4.07 6.85
CA GLN A 141 -3.23 -3.20 6.89
C GLN A 141 -2.67 -2.90 8.30
N PHE A 142 -3.54 -2.86 9.30
CA PHE A 142 -3.18 -2.57 10.70
C PHE A 142 -2.17 -3.58 11.28
N GLN A 143 -2.23 -4.85 10.86
CA GLN A 143 -1.34 -5.90 11.38
C GLN A 143 0.06 -5.88 10.77
N VAL A 144 0.26 -5.20 9.63
CA VAL A 144 1.52 -5.21 8.88
C VAL A 144 2.46 -4.11 9.36
N GLN A 145 1.94 -2.91 9.63
CA GLN A 145 2.73 -1.79 10.18
C GLN A 145 3.32 -2.09 11.56
N LEU A 146 2.61 -2.87 12.39
CA LEU A 146 3.11 -3.30 13.71
C LEU A 146 4.29 -4.27 13.60
N LEU A 147 4.35 -5.08 12.53
CA LEU A 147 5.41 -6.08 12.35
C LEU A 147 6.70 -5.45 11.82
N PHE A 148 6.62 -4.49 10.89
CA PHE A 148 7.80 -3.77 10.41
C PHE A 148 8.48 -2.93 11.49
N LYS A 149 7.74 -2.48 12.52
CA LYS A 149 8.31 -1.73 13.65
C LYS A 149 8.97 -2.60 14.73
N GLY A 150 8.84 -3.93 14.66
CA GLY A 150 9.36 -4.84 15.68
C GLY A 150 10.21 -6.00 15.16
N ALA A 151 10.33 -6.17 13.84
CA ALA A 151 11.06 -7.29 13.21
C ALA A 151 12.28 -6.84 12.37
N PHE A 152 12.45 -5.54 12.21
CA PHE A 152 13.55 -4.90 11.49
C PHE A 152 13.98 -3.66 12.24
#